data_AF-A0A7S2SU72-F1
#
_entry.id   AF-A0A7S2SU72-F1
#
_cell.length_a   1.000
_cell.length_b   1.000
_cell.length_c   1.000
_cell.angle_alpha   90.00
_cell.angle_beta   90.00
_cell.angle_gamma   90.00
#
_symmetry.space_group_name_H-M   'P 1'
#
loop_
_entity.id
_entity.type
_entity.pdbx_description
1 polymer ?
#
loop_
_entity_poly.entity_id
_entity_poly.type
_entity_poly.pdbx_seq_one_letter_code
_entity_poly.pdbx_strand_id
1 'polypeptide(L)'
;QWIYRAAFEKYLSLAENQREMAKVDDSVSDSGSDGLDGAGDDVETVWIHIGDDLAYDVGGSASCGAKTILLDLDEDYGQTAKLRFLEGGNAVNPSWNTASKEEIANRKAMNDAAEVMVDKRVSRLTMLPDAIDEILKGV
;
A
#
# COMPACT_ATOMS: atom_id res chain seq x y z
N GLN A 1 17.28 1.42 -7.33
CA GLN A 1 17.71 0.78 -6.06
C GLN A 1 17.33 1.57 -4.80
N TRP A 2 17.18 2.90 -4.83
CA TRP A 2 16.86 3.69 -3.63
C TRP A 2 15.48 3.39 -3.02
N ILE A 3 14.46 3.12 -3.85
CA ILE A 3 13.09 2.89 -3.37
C ILE A 3 12.97 1.61 -2.53
N TYR A 4 13.66 0.53 -2.93
CA TYR A 4 13.72 -0.71 -2.15
C TYR A 4 14.47 -0.51 -0.83
N ARG A 5 15.48 0.36 -0.80
CA ARG A 5 16.19 0.70 0.42
C ARG A 5 15.32 1.51 1.38
N ALA A 6 14.59 2.50 0.87
CA ALA A 6 13.64 3.28 1.68
C ALA A 6 12.50 2.41 2.22
N ALA A 7 11.98 1.47 1.40
CA ALA A 7 10.96 0.51 1.83
C ALA A 7 11.49 -0.45 2.91
N PHE A 8 12.74 -0.93 2.75
CA PHE A 8 13.41 -1.76 3.75
C PHE A 8 13.70 -1.02 5.06
N GLU A 9 14.17 0.23 4.99
CA GLU A 9 14.39 1.09 6.15
C GLU A 9 13.06 1.38 6.87
N LYS A 10 11.96 1.57 6.13
CA LYS A 10 10.62 1.74 6.70
C LYS A 10 10.13 0.46 7.38
N TYR A 11 10.34 -0.70 6.77
CA TYR A 11 10.03 -2.00 7.36
C TYR A 11 10.77 -2.20 8.68
N LEU A 12 12.09 -1.92 8.72
CA LEU A 12 12.88 -2.02 9.95
C LEU A 12 12.35 -1.09 11.04
N SER A 13 12.04 0.17 10.71
CA SER A 13 11.44 1.11 11.65
C SER A 13 10.10 0.63 12.19
N LEU A 14 9.25 0.03 11.35
CA LEU A 14 7.97 -0.54 11.79
C LEU A 14 8.17 -1.75 12.71
N ALA A 15 9.10 -2.64 12.38
CA ALA A 15 9.44 -3.80 13.21
C ALA A 15 10.04 -3.39 14.57
N GLU A 16 10.87 -2.34 14.61
CA GLU A 16 11.39 -1.78 15.86
C GLU A 16 10.28 -1.16 16.72
N ASN A 17 9.39 -0.35 16.11
CA ASN A 17 8.25 0.23 16.82
C ASN A 17 7.33 -0.84 17.41
N GLN A 18 7.04 -1.91 16.68
CA GLN A 18 6.27 -3.05 17.19
C GLN A 18 6.95 -3.70 18.41
N ARG A 19 8.28 -3.87 18.36
CA ARG A 19 9.05 -4.46 19.46
C ARG A 19 9.14 -3.56 20.68
N GLU A 20 9.21 -2.24 20.51
CA GLU A 20 9.21 -1.28 21.62
C GLU A 20 7.86 -1.24 22.33
N MET A 21 6.76 -1.23 21.58
CA MET A 21 5.41 -1.26 22.16
C MET A 21 5.15 -2.55 22.94
N ALA A 22 5.61 -3.71 22.42
CA ALA A 22 5.53 -4.98 23.14
C ALA A 22 6.30 -4.99 24.49
N LYS A 23 7.33 -4.17 24.65
CA LYS A 23 8.09 -4.05 25.91
C LYS A 23 7.43 -3.09 26.91
N VAL A 24 6.68 -2.11 26.43
CA VAL A 24 5.96 -1.16 27.31
C VAL A 24 4.84 -1.90 28.03
N ASP A 25 4.16 -2.81 27.36
CA ASP A 25 3.05 -3.59 27.93
C ASP A 25 3.49 -4.52 29.08
N ASP A 26 4.69 -5.12 28.97
CA ASP A 26 5.28 -5.98 30.01
C ASP A 26 5.73 -5.19 31.27
N SER A 27 5.82 -3.85 31.18
CA SER A 27 6.35 -2.98 32.23
C SER A 27 5.31 -2.29 33.12
N VAL A 28 4.01 -2.49 32.86
CA VAL A 28 2.89 -1.82 33.58
C VAL A 28 2.13 -2.78 34.52
N SER A 29 2.66 -3.97 34.78
CA SER A 29 2.05 -4.92 35.73
C SER A 29 2.59 -4.75 37.16
N ASP A 30 2.29 -3.62 37.82
CA ASP A 30 2.26 -3.62 39.29
C ASP A 30 1.21 -2.65 39.87
N SER A 31 0.42 -3.21 40.78
CA SER A 31 -0.59 -2.58 41.67
C SER A 31 -2.03 -2.35 41.14
N GLY A 32 -2.95 -3.26 41.50
CA GLY A 32 -4.32 -2.88 41.87
C GLY A 32 -5.45 -3.80 41.42
N SER A 33 -5.94 -4.64 42.34
CA SER A 33 -7.20 -5.40 42.28
C SER A 33 -8.43 -4.51 42.05
N ASP A 34 -9.20 -4.77 41.00
CA ASP A 34 -10.63 -5.18 41.10
C ASP A 34 -11.20 -5.46 39.69
N GLY A 35 -11.91 -6.58 39.58
CA GLY A 35 -12.26 -7.20 38.32
C GLY A 35 -13.09 -6.34 37.36
N LEU A 36 -12.65 -6.31 36.10
CA LEU A 36 -13.49 -6.25 34.93
C LEU A 36 -12.79 -7.07 33.84
N ASP A 37 -13.49 -8.08 33.31
CA ASP A 37 -13.11 -8.79 32.10
C ASP A 37 -12.91 -7.77 30.96
N GLY A 38 -11.69 -7.68 30.45
CA GLY A 38 -11.35 -6.83 29.32
C GLY A 38 -10.03 -7.28 28.76
N ALA A 39 -10.08 -8.24 27.84
CA ALA A 39 -8.96 -8.59 26.98
C ALA A 39 -8.33 -7.28 26.48
N GLY A 40 -7.05 -7.07 26.77
CA GLY A 40 -6.26 -6.03 26.12
C GLY A 40 -6.34 -6.31 24.63
N ASP A 41 -7.12 -5.50 23.94
CA ASP A 41 -7.23 -5.55 22.48
C ASP A 41 -5.85 -5.11 21.97
N ASP A 42 -5.03 -6.08 21.57
CA ASP A 42 -3.77 -5.83 20.88
C ASP A 42 -4.11 -4.98 19.64
N VAL A 43 -3.94 -3.65 19.74
CA VAL A 43 -4.27 -2.74 18.65
C VAL A 43 -3.28 -2.97 17.51
N GLU A 44 -3.64 -3.86 16.59
CA GLU A 44 -2.83 -4.17 15.41
C GLU A 44 -2.72 -2.91 14.53
N THR A 45 -1.50 -2.39 14.40
CA THR A 45 -1.25 -1.23 13.55
C THR A 45 -1.17 -1.69 12.09
N VAL A 46 -2.17 -1.29 11.29
CA VAL A 46 -2.20 -1.58 9.85
C VAL A 46 -1.54 -0.46 9.06
N TRP A 47 -0.51 -0.78 8.28
CA TRP A 47 0.06 0.14 7.30
C TRP A 47 -0.67 0.01 5.97
N ILE A 48 -1.31 1.10 5.52
CA ILE A 48 -1.96 1.17 4.22
C ILE A 48 -1.16 2.11 3.30
N HIS A 49 -0.80 1.64 2.11
CA HIS A 49 -0.21 2.44 1.05
C HIS A 49 -1.26 2.76 -0.02
N ILE A 50 -1.29 4.01 -0.48
CA ILE A 50 -2.21 4.49 -1.51
C ILE A 50 -1.35 5.05 -2.64
N GLY A 51 -1.54 4.57 -3.86
CA GLY A 51 -0.81 5.06 -5.01
C GLY A 51 -1.49 4.75 -6.32
N ASP A 52 -0.92 5.25 -7.40
CA ASP A 52 -1.55 5.35 -8.71
C ASP A 52 -0.90 4.41 -9.75
N ASP A 53 0.21 3.77 -9.37
CA ASP A 53 0.94 2.76 -10.15
C ASP A 53 0.85 1.36 -9.52
N LEU A 54 0.58 0.36 -10.36
CA LEU A 54 0.46 -1.04 -9.91
C LEU A 54 1.80 -1.60 -9.42
N ALA A 55 2.85 -1.55 -10.25
CA ALA A 55 4.10 -2.22 -9.91
C ALA A 55 4.79 -1.60 -8.69
N TYR A 56 4.91 -0.27 -8.65
CA TYR A 56 5.73 0.41 -7.66
C TYR A 56 4.97 0.76 -6.38
N ASP A 57 3.73 1.24 -6.49
CA ASP A 57 2.98 1.64 -5.30
C ASP A 57 2.29 0.43 -4.67
N VAL A 58 1.60 -0.39 -5.47
CA VAL A 58 0.92 -1.59 -4.97
C VAL A 58 1.91 -2.72 -4.74
N GLY A 59 2.57 -3.21 -5.79
CA GLY A 59 3.43 -4.39 -5.70
C GLY A 59 4.61 -4.19 -4.74
N GLY A 60 5.23 -3.01 -4.79
CA GLY A 60 6.31 -2.63 -3.88
C GLY A 60 5.87 -2.61 -2.41
N SER A 61 4.73 -1.99 -2.11
CA SER A 61 4.27 -1.84 -0.72
C SER A 61 3.69 -3.13 -0.15
N ALA A 62 2.94 -3.89 -0.95
CA ALA A 62 2.42 -5.20 -0.55
C ALA A 62 3.56 -6.17 -0.18
N SER A 63 4.67 -6.14 -0.93
CA SER A 63 5.87 -6.93 -0.64
C SER A 63 6.52 -6.58 0.71
N CYS A 64 6.23 -5.40 1.26
CA CYS A 64 6.68 -4.96 2.58
C CYS A 64 5.64 -5.16 3.68
N GLY A 65 4.52 -5.83 3.39
CA GLY A 65 3.44 -6.11 4.34
C GLY A 65 2.42 -4.98 4.49
N ALA A 66 2.44 -3.98 3.61
CA ALA A 66 1.38 -2.97 3.59
C ALA A 66 0.10 -3.54 2.96
N LYS A 67 -1.04 -3.12 3.48
CA LYS A 67 -2.29 -3.12 2.73
C LYS A 67 -2.22 -2.07 1.62
N THR A 68 -2.88 -2.30 0.49
CA THR A 68 -2.74 -1.43 -0.67
C THR A 68 -4.08 -0.95 -1.22
N ILE A 69 -4.11 0.33 -1.57
CA ILE A 69 -5.23 0.93 -2.29
C ILE A 69 -4.69 1.48 -3.61
N LEU A 70 -5.22 0.96 -4.72
CA LEU A 70 -4.95 1.52 -6.04
C LEU A 70 -5.90 2.68 -6.32
N LEU A 71 -5.33 3.85 -6.55
CA LEU A 71 -6.02 5.05 -7.02
C LEU A 71 -6.09 5.02 -8.56
N ASP A 72 -7.16 4.42 -9.06
CA ASP A 72 -7.47 4.30 -10.48
C ASP A 72 -8.46 5.39 -10.88
N LEU A 73 -7.95 6.62 -11.00
CA LEU A 73 -8.80 7.80 -11.19
C LEU A 73 -9.67 7.69 -12.46
N ASP A 74 -10.89 8.21 -12.36
CA ASP A 74 -11.78 8.35 -13.51
C ASP A 74 -11.08 9.10 -14.68
N GLU A 75 -11.48 8.84 -15.92
CA GLU A 75 -10.85 9.40 -17.12
C GLU A 75 -10.78 10.95 -17.11
N ASP A 76 -11.78 11.60 -16.48
CA ASP A 76 -11.87 13.04 -16.33
C ASP A 76 -10.68 13.67 -15.59
N TYR A 77 -9.94 12.89 -14.80
CA TYR A 77 -8.74 13.35 -14.08
C TYR A 77 -7.46 13.30 -14.91
N GLY A 78 -7.51 12.75 -16.14
CA GLY A 78 -6.37 12.73 -17.05
C GLY A 78 -5.20 11.87 -16.56
N GLN A 79 -5.45 10.86 -15.74
CA GLN A 79 -4.40 9.96 -15.26
C GLN A 79 -3.77 9.19 -16.44
N THR A 80 -2.47 9.37 -16.61
CA THR A 80 -1.75 8.76 -17.75
C THR A 80 -1.11 7.42 -17.42
N ALA A 81 -0.99 7.03 -16.15
CA ALA A 81 -0.27 5.83 -15.73
C ALA A 81 -0.87 4.56 -16.36
N LYS A 82 -2.19 4.33 -16.19
CA LYS A 82 -2.90 3.19 -16.79
C LYS A 82 -2.91 3.19 -18.32
N LEU A 83 -2.92 4.38 -18.92
CA LEU A 83 -3.00 4.56 -20.38
C LEU A 83 -1.70 4.13 -21.10
N ARG A 84 -0.57 4.08 -20.39
CA ARG A 84 0.74 3.69 -20.97
C ARG A 84 0.80 2.22 -21.37
N PHE A 85 -0.11 1.38 -20.87
CA PHE A 85 -0.06 -0.07 -21.04
C PHE A 85 -1.24 -0.65 -21.82
N LEU A 86 -2.11 0.21 -22.39
CA LEU A 86 -3.25 -0.23 -23.20
C LEU A 86 -2.80 -1.01 -24.43
N GLU A 87 -3.40 -2.18 -24.65
CA GLU A 87 -3.16 -2.99 -25.84
C GLU A 87 -3.78 -2.35 -27.10
N GLY A 88 -3.32 -2.77 -28.28
CA GLY A 88 -3.92 -2.37 -29.56
C GLY A 88 -3.46 -1.03 -30.15
N GLY A 89 -2.35 -0.46 -29.67
CA GLY A 89 -1.75 0.76 -30.24
C GLY A 89 -2.30 2.08 -29.69
N ASN A 90 -3.22 2.01 -28.71
CA ASN A 90 -3.76 3.17 -27.99
C ASN A 90 -2.93 3.53 -26.74
N ALA A 91 -1.78 2.90 -26.54
CA ALA A 91 -0.86 3.26 -25.46
C ALA A 91 -0.37 4.70 -25.65
N VAL A 92 -0.89 5.62 -24.85
CA VAL A 92 -0.48 7.03 -24.89
C VAL A 92 0.73 7.18 -24.01
N ASN A 93 1.90 7.11 -24.63
CA ASN A 93 3.13 7.43 -23.92
C ASN A 93 3.38 8.94 -23.99
N PRO A 94 3.42 9.66 -22.85
CA PRO A 94 3.64 11.10 -22.89
C PRO A 94 5.01 11.43 -23.51
N SER A 95 5.10 12.59 -24.18
CA SER A 95 6.30 12.99 -24.93
C SER A 95 7.55 13.19 -24.07
N TRP A 96 7.37 13.38 -22.76
CA TRP A 96 8.46 13.48 -21.79
C TRP A 96 8.92 12.11 -21.26
N ASN A 97 8.24 11.01 -21.60
CA ASN A 97 8.69 9.69 -21.18
C ASN A 97 9.92 9.27 -21.99
N THR A 98 11.01 9.00 -21.27
CA THR A 98 12.30 8.54 -21.83
C THR A 98 12.51 7.04 -21.67
N ALA A 99 11.55 6.30 -21.11
CA ALA A 99 11.67 4.86 -20.88
C ALA A 99 11.81 4.11 -22.21
N SER A 100 12.69 3.11 -22.22
CA SER A 100 12.86 2.25 -23.40
C SER A 100 11.63 1.36 -23.62
N LYS A 101 11.46 0.84 -24.83
CA LYS A 101 10.38 -0.13 -25.12
C LYS A 101 10.49 -1.38 -24.24
N GLU A 102 11.71 -1.83 -23.97
CA GLU A 102 12.00 -2.96 -23.09
C GLU A 102 11.60 -2.63 -21.65
N GLU A 103 11.94 -1.44 -21.15
CA GLU A 103 11.52 -0.99 -19.82
C GLU A 103 10.00 -0.92 -19.70
N ILE A 104 9.30 -0.43 -20.72
CA ILE A 104 7.83 -0.39 -20.74
C ILE A 104 7.23 -1.80 -20.72
N ALA A 105 7.79 -2.74 -21.48
CA ALA A 105 7.36 -4.13 -21.48
C ALA A 105 7.58 -4.79 -20.11
N ASN A 106 8.73 -4.55 -19.48
CA ASN A 106 9.03 -5.04 -18.13
C ASN A 106 8.07 -4.45 -17.10
N ARG A 107 7.79 -3.14 -17.17
CA ARG A 107 6.79 -2.47 -16.31
C ARG A 107 5.40 -3.06 -16.49
N LYS A 108 5.00 -3.39 -17.72
CA LYS A 108 3.71 -4.08 -17.97
C LYS A 108 3.65 -5.42 -17.24
N ALA A 109 4.69 -6.25 -17.38
CA ALA A 109 4.74 -7.55 -16.70
C ALA A 109 4.69 -7.40 -15.17
N MET A 110 5.35 -6.37 -14.61
CA MET A 110 5.28 -6.06 -13.19
C MET A 110 3.88 -5.60 -12.76
N ASN A 111 3.20 -4.77 -13.56
CA ASN A 111 1.84 -4.33 -13.29
C ASN A 111 0.87 -5.52 -13.29
N ASP A 112 0.96 -6.40 -14.30
CA ASP A 112 0.12 -7.58 -14.41
C ASP A 112 0.29 -8.51 -13.19
N ALA A 113 1.51 -8.61 -12.65
CA ALA A 113 1.80 -9.38 -11.45
C ALA A 113 1.32 -8.71 -10.14
N ALA A 114 1.35 -7.38 -10.08
CA ALA A 114 0.95 -6.61 -8.89
C ALA A 114 -0.58 -6.46 -8.76
N GLU A 115 -1.35 -6.71 -9.82
CA GLU A 115 -2.81 -6.60 -9.83
C GLU A 115 -3.47 -7.43 -8.72
N VAL A 116 -2.95 -8.63 -8.44
CA VAL A 116 -3.48 -9.51 -7.37
C VAL A 116 -3.15 -9.03 -5.95
N MET A 117 -2.30 -8.01 -5.82
CA MET A 117 -1.86 -7.46 -4.53
C MET A 117 -2.67 -6.24 -4.11
N VAL A 118 -3.63 -5.80 -4.93
CA VAL A 118 -4.54 -4.69 -4.64
C VAL A 118 -5.58 -5.13 -3.60
N ASP A 119 -5.60 -4.53 -2.40
CA ASP A 119 -6.66 -4.81 -1.41
C ASP A 119 -7.95 -4.04 -1.74
N LYS A 120 -7.84 -2.77 -2.15
CA LYS A 120 -8.97 -1.96 -2.63
C LYS A 120 -8.60 -1.13 -3.86
N ARG A 121 -9.59 -0.83 -4.69
CA ARG A 121 -9.46 0.09 -5.83
C ARG A 121 -10.46 1.22 -5.66
N VAL A 122 -10.00 2.46 -5.80
CA VAL A 122 -10.84 3.66 -5.72
C VAL A 122 -10.60 4.54 -6.93
N SER A 123 -11.65 5.19 -7.43
CA SER A 123 -11.53 6.10 -8.58
C SER A 123 -11.54 7.58 -8.21
N ARG A 124 -11.72 7.89 -6.92
CA ARG A 124 -11.72 9.24 -6.37
C ARG A 124 -11.13 9.23 -4.97
N LEU A 125 -10.37 10.27 -4.65
CA LEU A 125 -9.80 10.45 -3.30
C LEU A 125 -10.86 10.53 -2.20
N THR A 126 -12.07 10.98 -2.53
CA THR A 126 -13.19 11.04 -1.58
C THR A 126 -13.65 9.67 -1.09
N MET A 127 -13.30 8.58 -1.79
CA MET A 127 -13.64 7.20 -1.40
C MET A 127 -12.62 6.59 -0.43
N LEU A 128 -11.49 7.26 -0.17
CA LEU A 128 -10.44 6.73 0.69
C LEU A 128 -10.89 6.43 2.13
N PRO A 129 -11.69 7.29 2.80
CA PRO A 129 -12.15 6.98 4.16
C PRO A 129 -12.90 5.66 4.24
N ASP A 130 -13.82 5.41 3.30
CA ASP A 130 -14.61 4.18 3.25
C ASP A 130 -13.72 2.97 2.93
N ALA A 131 -12.82 3.10 1.95
CA ALA A 131 -11.89 2.01 1.59
C ALA A 131 -10.93 1.64 2.74
N ILE A 132 -10.47 2.62 3.52
CA ILE A 132 -9.64 2.40 4.71
C ILE A 132 -10.44 1.67 5.78
N ASP A 133 -11.66 2.12 6.07
CA ASP A 133 -12.54 1.50 7.05
C ASP A 133 -12.87 0.03 6.71
N GLU A 134 -13.12 -0.28 5.43
CA GLU A 134 -13.32 -1.66 4.96
C GLU A 134 -12.08 -2.53 5.18
N ILE A 135 -10.88 -2.02 4.88
CA ILE A 135 -9.61 -2.74 5.12
C ILE A 135 -9.43 -3.03 6.61
N LEU A 136 -9.69 -2.05 7.49
CA LEU A 136 -9.56 -2.19 8.94
C LEU A 136 -10.58 -3.17 9.52
N LYS A 137 -11.76 -3.30 8.90
CA LYS A 137 -12.80 -4.27 9.28
C LYS A 137 -12.58 -5.67 8.69
N GLY A 138 -11.59 -5.85 7.82
CA GLY A 138 -11.31 -7.11 7.14
C GLY A 138 -12.33 -7.51 6.08
N VAL A 139 -12.98 -6.52 5.44
CA VAL A 139 -14.03 -6.70 4.41
C VAL A 139 -13.47 -6.54 3.00
#